data_AF-A0A3D3L2A2-F1
#
_entry.id   AF-A0A3D3L2A2-F1
#
_cell.length_a   1.000
_cell.length_b   1.000
_cell.length_c   1.000
_cell.angle_alpha   90.00
_cell.angle_beta   90.00
_cell.angle_gamma   90.00
#
_symmetry.space_group_name_H-M   'P 1'
#
loop_
_entity.id
_entity.type
_entity.pdbx_description
1 polymer ?
#
loop_
_entity_poly.entity_id
_entity_poly.type
_entity_poly.pdbx_seq_one_letter_code
_entity_poly.pdbx_strand_id
1 'polypeptide(L)'
;MPDRDAAAWLWLRERLAALRPAPRQGTPPSPAPAAPAVVVRTAVVTDSASALPADWVHACAGDGRLSVIPMPVMVGAEIYGEGEDDITETIALALASGKSVKTSRPSPGQFEQAYLAAERRGYEGVVSIHISGGLSGTADAARLAASRVTIPVEVLDSGTVGMALGMGVQNAVAAAAAGNGTSAVAAAAAAQFARTKVYFYVPSLEQLRRGGRIGAAASLLGTMFAIKPILAVDDGKIVPLEKVRSAAKAVARLEEIAAADAASRPHGQARLAVHHFGNQAEAEALAARLSA
;
A
#
# COMPACT_ATOMS: atom_id res chain seq x y z
N MET A 1 -17.48 37.70 -53.13
CA MET A 1 -16.93 36.48 -53.74
C MET A 1 -17.85 35.32 -53.41
N PRO A 2 -18.03 34.37 -54.33
CA PRO A 2 -19.18 33.47 -54.44
C PRO A 2 -18.93 32.10 -53.79
N ASP A 3 -20.04 31.35 -53.68
CA ASP A 3 -20.24 29.90 -53.67
C ASP A 3 -19.03 28.96 -53.65
N ARG A 4 -19.19 27.88 -52.87
CA ARG A 4 -19.08 26.52 -53.43
C ARG A 4 -19.83 25.48 -52.61
N ASP A 5 -21.08 25.26 -53.04
CA ASP A 5 -21.69 23.96 -53.32
C ASP A 5 -21.14 22.73 -52.59
N ALA A 6 -21.89 22.29 -51.59
CA ALA A 6 -21.75 20.98 -50.95
C ALA A 6 -22.15 19.78 -51.86
N ALA A 7 -22.55 20.03 -53.11
CA ALA A 7 -23.02 19.01 -54.05
C ALA A 7 -21.92 18.43 -54.98
N ALA A 8 -20.71 18.99 -55.02
CA ALA A 8 -19.68 18.63 -56.00
C ALA A 8 -18.87 17.35 -55.70
N TRP A 9 -19.09 16.69 -54.54
CA TRP A 9 -18.22 15.61 -54.06
C TRP A 9 -18.86 14.22 -53.99
N LEU A 10 -20.16 14.09 -54.29
CA LEU A 10 -20.86 12.80 -54.19
C LEU A 10 -20.52 11.86 -55.35
N TRP A 11 -20.46 12.37 -56.58
CA TRP A 11 -20.10 11.58 -57.78
C TRP A 11 -18.65 11.08 -57.78
N LEU A 12 -17.75 11.80 -57.09
CA LEU A 12 -16.33 11.43 -56.96
C LEU A 12 -16.12 10.31 -55.92
N ARG A 13 -16.96 10.24 -54.87
CA ARG A 13 -16.91 9.19 -53.84
C ARG A 13 -17.39 7.84 -54.36
N GLU A 14 -18.42 7.82 -55.21
CA GLU A 14 -18.92 6.59 -55.83
C GLU A 14 -17.93 5.99 -56.84
N ARG A 15 -17.24 6.86 -57.60
CA ARG A 15 -16.28 6.44 -58.64
C ARG A 15 -14.94 5.97 -58.06
N LEU A 16 -14.57 6.44 -56.86
CA LEU A 16 -13.40 5.96 -56.11
C LEU A 16 -13.67 4.64 -55.35
N ALA A 17 -14.93 4.32 -55.04
CA ALA A 17 -15.30 3.04 -54.45
C ALA A 17 -15.20 1.87 -55.45
N ALA A 18 -15.42 2.15 -56.75
CA ALA A 18 -15.36 1.16 -57.84
C ALA A 18 -13.94 0.79 -58.31
N LEU A 19 -12.90 1.49 -57.82
CA LEU A 19 -11.49 1.21 -58.13
C LEU A 19 -10.77 0.45 -57.00
N ARG A 20 -11.49 -0.02 -55.97
CA ARG A 20 -10.91 -0.90 -54.96
C ARG A 20 -10.70 -2.30 -55.54
N PRO A 21 -9.47 -2.84 -55.51
CA PRO A 21 -9.24 -4.22 -55.92
C PRO A 21 -10.03 -5.18 -55.01
N ALA A 22 -10.62 -6.20 -55.62
CA ALA A 22 -11.38 -7.23 -54.91
C ALA A 22 -10.50 -7.88 -53.83
N PRO A 23 -10.99 -8.06 -52.60
CA PRO A 23 -10.23 -8.75 -51.57
C PRO A 23 -10.01 -10.20 -52.00
N ARG A 24 -8.73 -10.58 -52.15
CA ARG A 24 -8.35 -12.00 -52.23
C ARG A 24 -8.93 -12.70 -51.01
N GLN A 25 -9.73 -13.74 -51.24
CA GLN A 25 -10.13 -14.67 -50.19
C GLN A 25 -8.88 -15.44 -49.73
N GLY A 26 -8.12 -14.83 -48.82
CA GLY A 26 -7.16 -15.54 -48.00
C GLY A 26 -7.95 -16.31 -46.96
N THR A 27 -7.68 -17.61 -46.85
CA THR A 27 -8.09 -18.45 -45.73
C THR A 27 -7.88 -17.66 -44.43
N PRO A 28 -8.90 -17.52 -43.56
CA PRO A 28 -8.72 -16.78 -42.32
C PRO A 28 -7.56 -17.44 -41.55
N PRO A 29 -6.59 -16.67 -41.01
CA PRO A 29 -5.73 -17.24 -39.99
C PRO A 29 -6.66 -17.76 -38.90
N SER A 30 -6.55 -19.05 -38.59
CA SER A 30 -7.16 -19.61 -37.38
C SER A 30 -6.88 -18.62 -36.26
N PRO A 31 -7.90 -18.13 -35.52
CA PRO A 31 -7.60 -17.31 -34.36
C PRO A 31 -6.66 -18.16 -33.51
N ALA A 32 -5.43 -17.66 -33.32
CA ALA A 32 -4.61 -18.17 -32.24
C ALA A 32 -5.52 -18.17 -31.02
N PRO A 33 -5.68 -19.29 -30.29
CA PRO A 33 -6.54 -19.31 -29.13
C PRO A 33 -6.13 -18.10 -28.30
N ALA A 34 -7.08 -17.18 -28.08
CA ALA A 34 -6.87 -16.08 -27.17
C ALA A 34 -6.30 -16.73 -25.92
N ALA A 35 -5.06 -16.37 -25.55
CA ALA A 35 -4.44 -16.94 -24.37
C ALA A 35 -5.51 -16.88 -23.26
N PRO A 36 -5.86 -18.02 -22.64
CA PRO A 36 -7.00 -18.08 -21.75
C PRO A 36 -6.87 -16.92 -20.76
N ALA A 37 -7.93 -16.12 -20.65
CA ALA A 37 -7.92 -14.97 -19.75
C ALA A 37 -7.42 -15.47 -18.39
N VAL A 38 -6.34 -14.84 -17.89
CA VAL A 38 -5.66 -15.30 -16.69
C VAL A 38 -6.68 -15.37 -15.57
N VAL A 39 -6.95 -16.59 -15.09
CA VAL A 39 -7.93 -16.81 -14.02
C VAL A 39 -7.28 -16.38 -12.72
N VAL A 40 -7.76 -15.29 -12.14
CA VAL A 40 -7.31 -14.82 -10.83
C VAL A 40 -7.91 -15.74 -9.77
N ARG A 41 -7.07 -16.52 -9.09
CA ARG A 41 -7.49 -17.56 -8.14
C ARG A 41 -7.35 -17.18 -6.68
N THR A 42 -6.51 -16.20 -6.38
CA THR A 42 -6.16 -15.82 -5.01
C THR A 42 -6.57 -14.38 -4.75
N ALA A 43 -7.28 -14.15 -3.65
CA ALA A 43 -7.54 -12.81 -3.14
C ALA A 43 -6.44 -12.40 -2.15
N VAL A 44 -6.19 -11.10 -2.07
CA VAL A 44 -5.27 -10.48 -1.12
C VAL A 44 -6.09 -9.63 -0.15
N VAL A 45 -5.91 -9.88 1.14
CA VAL A 45 -6.49 -9.07 2.21
C VAL A 45 -5.34 -8.39 2.94
N THR A 46 -5.49 -7.11 3.27
CA THR A 46 -4.55 -6.39 4.13
C THR A 46 -5.28 -5.49 5.10
N ASP A 47 -4.55 -4.83 6.00
CA ASP A 47 -5.08 -3.76 6.81
C ASP A 47 -4.57 -2.40 6.32
N SER A 48 -5.21 -1.36 6.78
CA SER A 48 -4.95 -0.01 6.32
C SER A 48 -3.64 0.60 6.80
N ALA A 49 -2.94 -0.03 7.76
CA ALA A 49 -1.56 0.33 8.06
C ALA A 49 -0.57 -0.01 6.93
N SER A 50 -1.03 -0.63 5.84
CA SER A 50 -0.31 -0.76 4.56
C SER A 50 -0.11 0.58 3.85
N ALA A 51 -0.89 1.62 4.22
CA ALA A 51 -0.80 2.97 3.68
C ALA A 51 -0.81 3.06 2.14
N LEU A 52 -1.52 2.12 1.50
CA LEU A 52 -1.65 2.08 0.05
C LEU A 52 -2.37 3.33 -0.48
N PRO A 53 -1.93 3.91 -1.61
CA PRO A 53 -2.64 5.01 -2.25
C PRO A 53 -4.08 4.63 -2.63
N ALA A 54 -5.04 5.52 -2.36
CA ALA A 54 -6.46 5.23 -2.53
C ALA A 54 -6.84 4.95 -4.00
N ASP A 55 -6.23 5.66 -4.95
CA ASP A 55 -6.37 5.43 -6.39
C ASP A 55 -5.88 4.05 -6.81
N TRP A 56 -4.73 3.62 -6.26
CA TRP A 56 -4.18 2.29 -6.50
C TRP A 56 -5.08 1.19 -5.93
N VAL A 57 -5.60 1.37 -4.71
CA VAL A 57 -6.57 0.45 -4.11
C VAL A 57 -7.83 0.34 -4.97
N HIS A 58 -8.39 1.48 -5.40
CA HIS A 58 -9.57 1.52 -6.25
C HIS A 58 -9.35 0.76 -7.57
N ALA A 59 -8.22 0.98 -8.24
CA ALA A 59 -7.86 0.29 -9.47
C ALA A 59 -7.68 -1.23 -9.30
N CYS A 60 -7.37 -1.68 -8.07
CA CYS A 60 -7.14 -3.09 -7.77
C CYS A 60 -8.33 -3.81 -7.14
N ALA A 61 -9.33 -3.11 -6.59
CA ALA A 61 -10.41 -3.73 -5.83
C ALA A 61 -11.61 -4.20 -6.67
N GLY A 62 -11.70 -3.82 -7.96
CA GLY A 62 -12.91 -4.00 -8.77
C GLY A 62 -13.39 -5.45 -8.91
N ASP A 63 -12.48 -6.40 -9.09
CA ASP A 63 -12.80 -7.83 -9.14
C ASP A 63 -12.90 -8.49 -7.74
N GLY A 64 -12.50 -7.77 -6.69
CA GLY A 64 -12.42 -8.26 -5.32
C GLY A 64 -11.08 -8.89 -4.96
N ARG A 65 -10.05 -8.80 -5.81
CA ARG A 65 -8.73 -9.40 -5.55
C ARG A 65 -7.96 -8.71 -4.44
N LEU A 66 -8.33 -7.48 -4.09
CA LEU A 66 -7.76 -6.72 -2.99
C LEU A 66 -8.87 -6.23 -2.06
N SER A 67 -8.72 -6.52 -0.77
CA SER A 67 -9.53 -5.92 0.29
C SER A 67 -8.62 -5.29 1.34
N VAL A 68 -8.87 -4.04 1.70
CA VAL A 68 -8.16 -3.32 2.78
C VAL A 68 -9.10 -3.17 3.95
N ILE A 69 -8.75 -3.75 5.10
CA ILE A 69 -9.54 -3.67 6.32
C ILE A 69 -9.14 -2.42 7.10
N PRO A 70 -10.06 -1.46 7.31
CA PRO A 70 -9.73 -0.22 7.99
C PRO A 70 -9.42 -0.46 9.47
N MET A 71 -8.39 0.24 9.96
CA MET A 71 -8.04 0.30 11.38
C MET A 71 -8.69 1.54 12.00
N PRO A 72 -9.69 1.38 12.88
CA PRO A 72 -10.37 2.54 13.45
C PRO A 72 -9.45 3.35 14.37
N VAL A 73 -9.58 4.67 14.29
CA VAL A 73 -8.90 5.62 15.16
C VAL A 73 -9.89 6.16 16.17
N MET A 74 -9.53 6.13 17.44
CA MET A 74 -10.30 6.68 18.54
C MET A 74 -9.72 8.02 18.96
N VAL A 75 -10.55 9.06 18.93
CA VAL A 75 -10.21 10.40 19.41
C VAL A 75 -11.10 10.72 20.61
N GLY A 76 -10.53 10.73 21.81
CA GLY A 76 -11.32 10.79 23.03
C GLY A 76 -12.22 9.56 23.19
N ALA A 77 -13.54 9.74 23.11
CA ALA A 77 -14.54 8.67 23.18
C ALA A 77 -15.14 8.31 21.80
N GLU A 78 -14.78 9.06 20.75
CA GLU A 78 -15.33 8.90 19.42
C GLU A 78 -14.46 7.96 18.58
N ILE A 79 -15.09 7.17 17.71
CA ILE A 79 -14.45 6.21 16.82
C ILE A 79 -14.62 6.72 15.38
N TYR A 80 -13.51 6.87 14.68
CA TYR A 80 -13.44 7.31 13.30
C TYR A 80 -12.92 6.16 12.42
N GLY A 81 -13.56 5.96 11.26
CA GLY A 81 -13.11 5.01 10.24
C GLY A 81 -12.07 5.64 9.31
N GLU A 82 -11.17 4.84 8.76
CA GLU A 82 -10.28 5.33 7.69
C GLU A 82 -11.08 5.60 6.41
N GLY A 83 -10.90 6.77 5.81
CA GLY A 83 -11.58 7.21 4.58
C GLY A 83 -12.62 8.32 4.75
N GLU A 84 -12.83 8.83 5.96
CA GLU A 84 -13.54 10.10 6.17
C GLU A 84 -12.60 11.26 5.82
N ASP A 85 -13.05 12.19 4.96
CA ASP A 85 -12.24 13.25 4.33
C ASP A 85 -11.49 14.17 5.33
N ASP A 86 -11.84 14.13 6.62
CA ASP A 86 -11.31 15.02 7.68
C ASP A 86 -10.59 14.26 8.82
N ILE A 87 -10.36 12.94 8.72
CA ILE A 87 -9.77 12.20 9.85
C ILE A 87 -8.34 12.67 10.19
N THR A 88 -7.56 13.06 9.19
CA THR A 88 -6.17 13.50 9.41
C THR A 88 -6.11 14.84 10.13
N GLU A 89 -6.94 15.81 9.73
CA GLU A 89 -7.05 17.11 10.40
C GLU A 89 -7.69 16.96 11.79
N THR A 90 -8.71 16.12 11.93
CA THR A 90 -9.28 15.75 13.24
C THR A 90 -8.23 15.17 14.20
N ILE A 91 -7.38 14.24 13.74
CA ILE A 91 -6.28 13.70 14.55
C ILE A 91 -5.27 14.80 14.88
N ALA A 92 -4.90 15.66 13.93
CA ALA A 92 -3.96 16.74 14.15
C ALA A 92 -4.47 17.72 15.22
N LEU A 93 -5.73 18.15 15.13
CA LEU A 93 -6.40 19.02 16.11
C LEU A 93 -6.51 18.35 17.48
N ALA A 94 -6.82 17.05 17.53
CA ALA A 94 -6.87 16.29 18.77
C ALA A 94 -5.49 16.23 19.45
N LEU A 95 -4.44 15.93 18.69
CA LEU A 95 -3.07 15.89 19.22
C LEU A 95 -2.60 17.26 19.70
N ALA A 96 -2.91 18.33 18.94
CA ALA A 96 -2.59 19.70 19.30
C ALA A 96 -3.32 20.17 20.57
N SER A 97 -4.58 19.75 20.76
CA SER A 97 -5.37 20.03 21.96
C SER A 97 -5.07 19.09 23.14
N GLY A 98 -4.14 18.15 22.99
CA GLY A 98 -3.76 17.20 24.02
C GLY A 98 -4.81 16.09 24.27
N LYS A 99 -5.85 15.97 23.42
CA LYS A 99 -6.80 14.86 23.47
C LYS A 99 -6.07 13.54 23.17
N SER A 100 -6.51 12.47 23.84
CA SER A 100 -5.96 11.14 23.57
C SER A 100 -6.40 10.67 22.19
N VAL A 101 -5.42 10.25 21.38
CA VAL A 101 -5.65 9.51 20.15
C VAL A 101 -5.14 8.08 20.36
N LYS A 102 -5.97 7.08 20.05
CA LYS A 102 -5.63 5.66 20.17
C LYS A 102 -6.09 4.95 18.91
N THR A 103 -5.29 4.02 18.40
CA THR A 103 -5.76 3.11 17.36
C THR A 103 -6.30 1.83 18.00
N SER A 104 -7.34 1.25 17.37
CA SER A 104 -7.72 -0.13 17.63
C SER A 104 -7.35 -0.99 16.43
N ARG A 105 -7.06 -2.27 16.69
CA ARG A 105 -6.92 -3.26 15.63
C ARG A 105 -8.30 -3.57 15.02
N PRO A 106 -8.36 -4.02 13.75
CA PRO A 106 -9.58 -4.58 13.21
C PRO A 106 -10.02 -5.79 14.00
N SER A 107 -11.33 -5.99 14.09
CA SER A 107 -11.91 -7.15 14.77
C SER A 107 -11.74 -8.42 13.91
N PRO A 108 -11.66 -9.62 14.53
CA PRO A 108 -11.70 -10.88 13.79
C PRO A 108 -12.92 -10.99 12.88
N GLY A 109 -14.08 -10.46 13.29
CA GLY A 109 -15.30 -10.48 12.47
C GLY A 109 -15.18 -9.71 11.16
N GLN A 110 -14.40 -8.62 11.11
CA GLN A 110 -14.16 -7.87 9.86
C GLN A 110 -13.32 -8.69 8.88
N PHE A 111 -12.29 -9.40 9.37
CA PHE A 111 -11.50 -10.31 8.53
C PHE A 111 -12.34 -11.50 8.04
N GLU A 112 -13.16 -12.09 8.91
CA GLU A 112 -14.06 -13.19 8.58
C GLU A 112 -15.02 -12.79 7.43
N GLN A 113 -15.61 -11.60 7.51
CA GLN A 113 -16.45 -11.05 6.44
C GLN A 113 -15.70 -10.90 5.12
N ALA A 114 -14.45 -10.44 5.14
CA ALA A 114 -13.62 -10.28 3.95
C ALA A 114 -13.27 -11.64 3.31
N TYR A 115 -12.92 -12.64 4.12
CA TYR A 115 -12.62 -13.99 3.62
C TYR A 115 -13.85 -14.66 3.01
N LEU A 116 -15.01 -14.56 3.66
CA LEU A 116 -16.27 -15.06 3.12
C LEU A 116 -16.69 -14.31 1.84
N ALA A 117 -16.36 -13.01 1.74
CA ALA A 117 -16.61 -12.26 0.51
C ALA A 117 -15.72 -12.73 -0.66
N ALA A 118 -14.47 -13.10 -0.39
CA ALA A 118 -13.59 -13.71 -1.38
C ALA A 118 -14.14 -15.08 -1.84
N GLU A 119 -14.55 -15.95 -0.90
CA GLU A 119 -15.15 -17.24 -1.21
C GLU A 119 -16.41 -17.11 -2.08
N ARG A 120 -17.31 -16.19 -1.75
CA ARG A 120 -18.53 -15.92 -2.56
C ARG A 120 -18.22 -15.42 -3.98
N ARG A 121 -17.05 -14.82 -4.20
CA ARG A 121 -16.58 -14.37 -5.52
C ARG A 121 -15.88 -15.47 -6.31
N GLY A 122 -15.73 -16.67 -5.74
CA GLY A 122 -15.13 -17.82 -6.39
C GLY A 122 -13.61 -17.89 -6.30
N TYR A 123 -12.98 -17.11 -5.40
CA TYR A 123 -11.56 -17.27 -5.13
C TYR A 123 -11.28 -18.62 -4.46
N GLU A 124 -10.19 -19.27 -4.85
CA GLU A 124 -9.78 -20.58 -4.35
C GLU A 124 -8.97 -20.48 -3.04
N GLY A 125 -8.47 -19.28 -2.70
CA GLY A 125 -7.73 -19.02 -1.47
C GLY A 125 -7.46 -17.54 -1.22
N VAL A 126 -7.02 -17.22 -0.01
CA VAL A 126 -6.69 -15.86 0.43
C VAL A 126 -5.28 -15.79 0.98
N VAL A 127 -4.56 -14.73 0.62
CA VAL A 127 -3.31 -14.33 1.27
C VAL A 127 -3.59 -13.06 2.08
N SER A 128 -3.54 -13.16 3.40
CA SER A 128 -3.89 -12.06 4.32
C SER A 128 -2.63 -11.48 4.96
N ILE A 129 -2.26 -10.25 4.61
CA ILE A 129 -0.95 -9.66 4.86
C ILE A 129 -1.11 -8.45 5.78
N HIS A 130 -0.46 -8.47 6.95
CA HIS A 130 -0.75 -7.49 7.99
C HIS A 130 0.48 -6.78 8.57
N ILE A 131 0.22 -5.63 9.20
CA ILE A 131 1.19 -4.92 10.03
C ILE A 131 1.89 -5.87 11.00
N SER A 132 3.14 -5.55 11.31
CA SER A 132 3.96 -6.34 12.22
C SER A 132 3.25 -6.72 13.53
N GLY A 133 3.36 -8.00 13.90
CA GLY A 133 2.93 -8.51 15.21
C GLY A 133 3.62 -7.81 16.38
N GLY A 134 4.83 -7.27 16.18
CA GLY A 134 5.55 -6.48 17.19
C GLY A 134 4.95 -5.08 17.43
N LEU A 135 4.06 -4.62 16.55
CA LEU A 135 3.39 -3.31 16.63
C LEU A 135 1.89 -3.42 16.93
N SER A 136 1.25 -4.50 16.46
CA SER A 136 -0.19 -4.71 16.58
C SER A 136 -0.56 -6.19 16.50
N GLY A 137 -1.50 -6.64 17.33
CA GLY A 137 -2.07 -8.00 17.25
C GLY A 137 -3.10 -8.16 16.12
N THR A 138 -2.87 -7.55 14.96
CA THR A 138 -3.77 -7.58 13.80
C THR A 138 -3.65 -8.90 13.05
N ALA A 139 -2.42 -9.39 12.85
CA ALA A 139 -2.19 -10.72 12.29
C ALA A 139 -2.85 -11.83 13.14
N ASP A 140 -2.84 -11.71 14.46
CA ASP A 140 -3.53 -12.66 15.35
C ASP A 140 -5.06 -12.64 15.16
N ALA A 141 -5.65 -11.45 15.01
CA ALA A 141 -7.08 -11.31 14.74
C ALA A 141 -7.44 -11.93 13.38
N ALA A 142 -6.59 -11.73 12.37
CA ALA A 142 -6.73 -12.34 11.05
C ALA A 142 -6.59 -13.88 11.10
N ARG A 143 -5.67 -14.43 11.91
CA ARG A 143 -5.53 -15.88 12.14
C ARG A 143 -6.76 -16.48 12.84
N LEU A 144 -7.32 -15.78 13.82
CA LEU A 144 -8.55 -16.20 14.50
C LEU A 144 -9.75 -16.21 13.54
N ALA A 145 -9.82 -15.25 12.61
CA ALA A 145 -10.85 -15.24 11.57
C ALA A 145 -10.64 -16.37 10.55
N ALA A 146 -9.40 -16.64 10.17
CA ALA A 146 -9.05 -17.72 9.24
C ALA A 146 -9.50 -19.10 9.76
N SER A 147 -9.45 -19.34 11.08
CA SER A 147 -9.92 -20.60 11.66
C SER A 147 -11.45 -20.77 11.67
N ARG A 148 -12.21 -19.76 11.23
CA ARG A 148 -13.69 -19.77 11.24
C ARG A 148 -14.30 -19.89 9.84
N VAL A 149 -13.47 -19.90 8.80
CA VAL A 149 -13.91 -19.98 7.40
C VAL A 149 -13.38 -21.24 6.73
N THR A 150 -14.03 -21.67 5.65
CA THR A 150 -13.67 -22.87 4.88
C THR A 150 -12.65 -22.60 3.78
N ILE A 151 -12.70 -21.41 3.16
CA ILE A 151 -11.69 -20.98 2.19
C ILE A 151 -10.29 -21.00 2.82
N PRO A 152 -9.27 -21.59 2.16
CA PRO A 152 -7.89 -21.56 2.66
C PRO A 152 -7.38 -20.12 2.79
N VAL A 153 -6.89 -19.76 3.98
CA VAL A 153 -6.29 -18.45 4.27
C VAL A 153 -4.87 -18.61 4.78
N GLU A 154 -3.91 -18.03 4.06
CA GLU A 154 -2.52 -17.90 4.51
C GLU A 154 -2.31 -16.51 5.12
N VAL A 155 -2.10 -16.45 6.44
CA VAL A 155 -1.89 -15.17 7.14
C VAL A 155 -0.41 -14.89 7.33
N LEU A 156 0.06 -13.77 6.78
CA LEU A 156 1.44 -13.27 6.87
C LEU A 156 1.53 -12.10 7.85
N ASP A 157 2.45 -12.25 8.80
CA ASP A 157 3.00 -11.13 9.56
C ASP A 157 4.12 -10.51 8.73
N SER A 158 3.98 -9.23 8.36
CA SER A 158 4.96 -8.57 7.49
C SER A 158 6.26 -8.19 8.19
N GLY A 159 6.29 -8.14 9.53
CA GLY A 159 7.42 -7.59 10.28
C GLY A 159 7.66 -6.09 10.03
N THR A 160 6.72 -5.38 9.39
CA THR A 160 6.87 -3.95 9.05
C THR A 160 5.54 -3.18 9.09
N VAL A 161 5.52 -1.93 8.62
CA VAL A 161 4.36 -1.02 8.64
C VAL A 161 4.48 0.05 7.54
N GLY A 162 3.39 0.74 7.23
CA GLY A 162 3.34 1.80 6.23
C GLY A 162 3.51 1.25 4.82
N MET A 163 4.01 2.06 3.89
CA MET A 163 4.25 1.59 2.52
C MET A 163 5.31 0.50 2.43
N ALA A 164 6.09 0.23 3.49
CA ALA A 164 6.91 -0.99 3.50
C ALA A 164 6.05 -2.26 3.49
N LEU A 165 4.95 -2.27 4.26
CA LEU A 165 3.89 -3.29 4.16
C LEU A 165 3.18 -3.17 2.80
N GLY A 166 2.79 -1.96 2.41
CA GLY A 166 2.11 -1.69 1.13
C GLY A 166 2.86 -2.22 -0.10
N MET A 167 4.19 -2.06 -0.18
CA MET A 167 4.99 -2.58 -1.28
C MET A 167 4.93 -4.10 -1.38
N GLY A 168 4.89 -4.81 -0.25
CA GLY A 168 4.71 -6.27 -0.25
C GLY A 168 3.30 -6.68 -0.69
N VAL A 169 2.27 -5.93 -0.25
CA VAL A 169 0.89 -6.12 -0.72
C VAL A 169 0.79 -5.90 -2.23
N GLN A 170 1.43 -4.87 -2.77
CA GLN A 170 1.46 -4.61 -4.22
C GLN A 170 2.08 -5.77 -5.00
N ASN A 171 3.16 -6.37 -4.50
CA ASN A 171 3.76 -7.54 -5.12
C ASN A 171 2.85 -8.78 -5.04
N ALA A 172 2.16 -8.99 -3.92
CA ALA A 172 1.17 -10.06 -3.78
C ALA A 172 -0.01 -9.87 -4.76
N VAL A 173 -0.56 -8.66 -4.86
CA VAL A 173 -1.66 -8.35 -5.79
C VAL A 173 -1.21 -8.56 -7.24
N ALA A 174 0.01 -8.15 -7.60
CA ALA A 174 0.55 -8.40 -8.93
C ALA A 174 0.71 -9.91 -9.22
N ALA A 175 1.21 -10.69 -8.25
CA ALA A 175 1.32 -12.14 -8.38
C ALA A 175 -0.05 -12.81 -8.51
N ALA A 176 -1.05 -12.37 -7.73
CA ALA A 176 -2.41 -12.88 -7.80
C ALA A 176 -3.06 -12.57 -9.15
N ALA A 177 -2.89 -11.34 -9.66
CA ALA A 177 -3.37 -10.93 -10.98
C ALA A 177 -2.74 -11.74 -12.12
N ALA A 178 -1.54 -12.28 -11.92
CA ALA A 178 -0.88 -13.21 -12.84
C ALA A 178 -1.42 -14.67 -12.74
N GLY A 179 -2.45 -14.92 -11.93
CA GLY A 179 -3.08 -16.24 -11.77
C GLY A 179 -2.33 -17.18 -10.84
N ASN A 180 -1.34 -16.67 -10.09
CA ASN A 180 -0.59 -17.50 -9.15
C ASN A 180 -1.45 -17.91 -7.95
N GLY A 181 -1.19 -19.10 -7.42
CA GLY A 181 -1.82 -19.60 -6.19
C GLY A 181 -1.23 -18.98 -4.91
N THR A 182 -1.87 -19.27 -3.77
CA THR A 182 -1.58 -18.68 -2.45
C THR A 182 -0.10 -18.70 -2.08
N SER A 183 0.59 -19.85 -2.20
CA SER A 183 2.00 -19.97 -1.84
C SER A 183 2.92 -19.03 -2.63
N ALA A 184 2.70 -18.87 -3.93
CA ALA A 184 3.50 -17.98 -4.77
C ALA A 184 3.16 -16.50 -4.51
N VAL A 185 1.89 -16.19 -4.24
CA VAL A 185 1.43 -14.85 -3.84
C VAL A 185 2.04 -14.43 -2.49
N ALA A 186 2.02 -15.32 -1.50
CA ALA A 186 2.64 -15.13 -0.20
C ALA A 186 4.16 -14.94 -0.31
N ALA A 187 4.83 -15.78 -1.11
CA ALA A 187 6.27 -15.66 -1.37
C ALA A 187 6.65 -14.31 -2.01
N ALA A 188 5.81 -13.78 -2.92
CA ALA A 188 6.04 -12.48 -3.54
C ALA A 188 6.04 -11.32 -2.53
N ALA A 189 5.14 -11.35 -1.55
CA ALA A 189 5.13 -10.40 -0.43
C ALA A 189 6.33 -10.60 0.50
N ALA A 190 6.60 -11.83 0.94
CA ALA A 190 7.70 -12.15 1.86
C ALA A 190 9.06 -11.74 1.30
N ALA A 191 9.29 -11.97 0.00
CA ALA A 191 10.51 -11.55 -0.69
C ALA A 191 10.69 -10.02 -0.69
N GLN A 192 9.59 -9.26 -0.74
CA GLN A 192 9.64 -7.80 -0.63
C GLN A 192 10.01 -7.35 0.78
N PHE A 193 9.41 -7.94 1.81
CA PHE A 193 9.67 -7.57 3.20
C PHE A 193 11.13 -7.77 3.60
N ALA A 194 11.76 -8.85 3.16
CA ALA A 194 13.17 -9.15 3.40
C ALA A 194 14.14 -8.06 2.88
N ARG A 195 13.70 -7.24 1.92
CA ARG A 195 14.50 -6.18 1.28
C ARG A 195 13.95 -4.79 1.55
N THR A 196 12.98 -4.62 2.44
CA THR A 196 12.36 -3.32 2.70
C THR A 196 12.80 -2.80 4.06
N LYS A 197 13.08 -1.49 4.12
CA LYS A 197 13.52 -0.81 5.34
C LYS A 197 12.60 0.37 5.62
N VAL A 198 12.42 0.68 6.89
CA VAL A 198 11.67 1.85 7.36
C VAL A 198 12.59 2.67 8.24
N TYR A 199 12.76 3.93 7.88
CA TYR A 199 13.49 4.93 8.64
C TYR A 199 12.57 6.12 8.85
N PHE A 200 12.54 6.68 10.05
CA PHE A 200 11.65 7.79 10.33
C PHE A 200 12.14 8.66 11.48
N TYR A 201 11.62 9.88 11.50
CA TYR A 201 11.83 10.86 12.54
C TYR A 201 10.48 11.29 13.13
N VAL A 202 10.44 11.49 14.45
CA VAL A 202 9.30 12.09 15.15
C VAL A 202 9.76 13.21 16.08
N PRO A 203 8.99 14.30 16.24
CA PRO A 203 9.36 15.41 17.10
C PRO A 203 9.42 15.02 18.59
N SER A 204 8.66 13.99 18.98
CA SER A 204 8.54 13.44 20.33
C SER A 204 8.23 11.93 20.30
N LEU A 205 8.75 11.18 21.28
CA LEU A 205 8.43 9.75 21.48
C LEU A 205 7.14 9.52 22.27
N GLU A 206 6.48 10.57 22.75
CA GLU A 206 5.35 10.44 23.68
C GLU A 206 4.19 9.64 23.10
N GLN A 207 3.90 9.78 21.80
CA GLN A 207 2.81 9.01 21.16
C GLN A 207 3.17 7.52 21.03
N LEU A 208 4.42 7.21 20.69
CA LEU A 208 4.89 5.82 20.67
C LEU A 208 4.84 5.21 22.08
N ARG A 209 5.17 6.00 23.11
CA ARG A 209 5.11 5.58 24.51
C ARG A 209 3.68 5.32 24.97
N ARG A 210 2.78 6.30 24.78
CA ARG A 210 1.35 6.19 25.14
C ARG A 210 0.66 5.05 24.40
N GLY A 211 1.05 4.83 23.14
CA GLY A 211 0.57 3.72 22.35
C GLY A 211 1.14 2.37 22.80
N GLY A 212 2.26 2.32 23.55
CA GLY A 212 2.93 1.07 23.90
C GLY A 212 3.82 0.48 22.79
N ARG A 213 4.04 1.20 21.68
CA ARG A 213 4.86 0.74 20.54
C ARG A 213 6.29 1.30 20.56
N ILE A 214 6.67 2.04 21.59
CA ILE A 214 8.00 2.66 21.72
C ILE A 214 9.16 1.66 21.66
N GLY A 215 8.95 0.41 22.06
CA GLY A 215 9.95 -0.65 21.97
C GLY A 215 11.28 -0.27 22.61
N ALA A 216 12.39 -0.56 21.91
CA ALA A 216 13.74 -0.26 22.38
C ALA A 216 14.03 1.26 22.46
N ALA A 217 13.23 2.09 21.79
CA ALA A 217 13.38 3.54 21.85
C ALA A 217 12.98 4.14 23.22
N ALA A 218 12.41 3.34 24.13
CA ALA A 218 12.12 3.76 25.50
C ALA A 218 13.38 4.24 26.24
N SER A 219 14.54 3.69 25.89
CA SER A 219 15.86 4.09 26.41
C SER A 219 16.20 5.57 26.19
N LEU A 220 15.53 6.24 25.24
CA LEU A 220 15.80 7.62 24.88
C LEU A 220 14.93 8.65 25.62
N LEU A 221 13.88 8.24 26.33
CA LEU A 221 12.87 9.13 26.92
C LEU A 221 13.48 10.27 27.77
N GLY A 222 14.50 9.97 28.59
CA GLY A 222 15.17 10.97 29.44
C GLY A 222 16.04 11.97 28.68
N THR A 223 16.35 11.72 27.41
CA THR A 223 17.24 12.55 26.58
C THR A 223 16.53 13.27 25.43
N MET A 224 15.21 13.06 25.27
CA MET A 224 14.43 13.55 24.12
C MET A 224 14.38 15.07 23.94
N PHE A 225 14.69 15.85 24.98
CA PHE A 225 14.85 17.30 24.85
C PHE A 225 16.19 17.70 24.23
N ALA A 226 17.24 16.91 24.45
CA ALA A 226 18.59 17.18 23.95
C ALA A 226 18.86 16.56 22.57
N ILE A 227 18.09 15.52 22.21
CA ILE A 227 18.26 14.80 20.95
C ILE A 227 16.94 14.64 20.18
N LYS A 228 17.09 14.55 18.86
CA LYS A 228 16.08 14.23 17.86
C LYS A 228 16.51 12.93 17.18
N PRO A 229 16.11 11.76 17.71
CA PRO A 229 16.60 10.49 17.19
C PRO A 229 15.95 10.14 15.85
N ILE A 230 16.73 9.51 14.99
CA ILE A 230 16.21 8.76 13.85
C ILE A 230 15.92 7.35 14.35
N LEU A 231 14.76 6.84 13.97
CA LEU A 231 14.24 5.53 14.34
C LEU A 231 14.15 4.65 13.11
N ALA A 232 14.10 3.34 13.34
CA ALA A 232 13.84 2.34 12.32
C ALA A 232 12.84 1.30 12.80
N VAL A 233 12.30 0.52 11.86
CA VAL A 233 11.63 -0.74 12.17
C VAL A 233 12.60 -1.88 11.87
N ASP A 234 12.89 -2.68 12.89
CA ASP A 234 13.76 -3.84 12.79
C ASP A 234 13.20 -4.97 13.65
N ASP A 235 13.24 -6.20 13.12
CA ASP A 235 12.59 -7.38 13.73
C ASP A 235 11.15 -7.09 14.22
N GLY A 236 10.38 -6.37 13.39
CA GLY A 236 9.00 -6.00 13.69
C GLY A 236 8.80 -4.95 14.79
N LYS A 237 9.87 -4.31 15.29
CA LYS A 237 9.80 -3.39 16.43
C LYS A 237 10.47 -2.06 16.12
N ILE A 238 10.06 -1.01 16.85
CA ILE A 238 10.70 0.30 16.75
C ILE A 238 12.01 0.29 17.53
N VAL A 239 13.09 0.66 16.84
CA VAL A 239 14.46 0.74 17.38
C VAL A 239 15.11 2.10 17.11
N PRO A 240 15.93 2.62 18.03
CA PRO A 240 16.82 3.75 17.74
C PRO A 240 17.85 3.40 16.68
N LEU A 241 18.02 4.29 15.70
CA LEU A 241 19.06 4.17 14.67
C LEU A 241 20.22 5.13 14.94
N GLU A 242 19.93 6.42 15.01
CA GLU A 242 20.94 7.46 15.24
C GLU A 242 20.40 8.57 16.17
N LYS A 243 21.29 9.23 16.91
CA LYS A 243 20.96 10.37 17.77
C LYS A 243 21.43 11.67 17.13
N VAL A 244 20.50 12.54 16.74
CA VAL A 244 20.81 13.84 16.13
C VAL A 244 20.42 14.97 17.08
N ARG A 245 20.97 16.18 16.93
CA ARG A 245 20.74 17.30 17.87
C ARG A 245 19.60 18.25 17.49
N SER A 246 19.19 18.30 16.23
CA SER A 246 18.11 19.19 15.77
C SER A 246 17.24 18.52 14.71
N ALA A 247 16.01 19.01 14.54
CA ALA A 247 15.06 18.48 13.57
C ALA A 247 15.59 18.58 12.13
N ALA A 248 16.09 19.75 11.73
CA ALA A 248 16.67 19.95 10.40
C ALA A 248 17.82 18.98 10.11
N LYS A 249 18.70 18.74 11.08
CA LYS A 249 19.78 17.74 10.94
C LYS A 249 19.25 16.31 10.90
N ALA A 250 18.18 16.01 11.63
CA ALA A 250 17.55 14.69 11.61
C ALA A 250 16.94 14.39 10.23
N VAL A 251 16.25 15.36 9.61
CA VAL A 251 15.69 15.22 8.26
C VAL A 251 16.78 15.08 7.20
N ALA A 252 17.81 15.93 7.24
CA ALA A 252 18.95 15.81 6.32
C ALA A 252 19.66 14.45 6.47
N ARG A 253 19.85 13.98 7.70
CA ARG A 253 20.48 12.68 7.95
C ARG A 253 19.59 11.51 7.55
N LEU A 254 18.26 11.62 7.70
CA LEU A 254 17.30 10.64 7.21
C LEU A 254 17.38 10.49 5.68
N GLU A 255 17.52 11.61 4.97
CA GLU A 255 17.73 11.64 3.52
C GLU A 255 19.03 10.92 3.13
N GLU A 256 20.15 11.21 3.79
CA GLU A 256 21.43 10.55 3.54
C GLU A 256 21.33 9.03 3.74
N ILE A 257 20.66 8.58 4.82
CA ILE A 257 20.47 7.15 5.11
C ILE A 257 19.62 6.49 4.03
N ALA A 258 18.50 7.09 3.66
CA ALA A 258 17.61 6.56 2.64
C ALA A 258 18.28 6.51 1.26
N ALA A 259 19.02 7.55 0.89
CA ALA A 259 19.77 7.60 -0.37
C ALA A 259 20.89 6.55 -0.40
N ALA A 260 21.64 6.37 0.69
CA ALA A 260 22.68 5.35 0.78
C ALA A 260 22.10 3.93 0.69
N ASP A 261 20.98 3.64 1.38
CA ASP A 261 20.30 2.34 1.28
C ASP A 261 19.78 2.10 -0.15
N ALA A 262 19.18 3.12 -0.78
CA ALA A 262 18.74 3.05 -2.17
C ALA A 262 19.89 2.77 -3.14
N ALA A 263 21.02 3.47 -2.99
CA ALA A 263 22.21 3.30 -3.84
C ALA A 263 22.90 1.95 -3.65
N SER A 264 22.72 1.29 -2.51
CA SER A 264 23.24 -0.07 -2.26
C SER A 264 22.46 -1.16 -3.01
N ARG A 265 21.30 -0.84 -3.56
CA ARG A 265 20.43 -1.77 -4.27
C ARG A 265 20.80 -1.82 -5.76
N PRO A 266 20.48 -2.91 -6.47
CA PRO A 266 20.66 -2.96 -7.92
C PRO A 266 19.96 -1.79 -8.62
N HIS A 267 20.64 -1.24 -9.62
CA HIS A 267 20.17 -0.06 -10.35
C HIS A 267 18.72 -0.24 -10.86
N GLY A 268 17.87 0.75 -10.62
CA GLY A 268 16.47 0.75 -11.04
C GLY A 268 15.54 -0.16 -10.23
N GLN A 269 16.02 -0.83 -9.18
CA GLN A 269 15.19 -1.70 -8.33
C GLN A 269 14.79 -1.07 -6.99
N ALA A 270 15.33 0.10 -6.66
CA ALA A 270 14.94 0.83 -5.46
C ALA A 270 13.55 1.45 -5.63
N ARG A 271 12.65 1.18 -4.68
CA ARG A 271 11.34 1.83 -4.55
C ARG A 271 11.35 2.61 -3.24
N LEU A 272 11.03 3.89 -3.32
CA LEU A 272 11.00 4.80 -2.17
C LEU A 272 9.57 5.29 -1.95
N ALA A 273 9.19 5.41 -0.69
CA ALA A 273 7.95 6.04 -0.28
C ALA A 273 8.26 6.98 0.88
N VAL A 274 7.81 8.23 0.78
CA VAL A 274 7.97 9.23 1.84
C VAL A 274 6.62 9.40 2.53
N HIS A 275 6.60 9.11 3.83
CA HIS A 275 5.43 9.32 4.68
C HIS A 275 5.55 10.62 5.46
N HIS A 276 4.42 11.24 5.75
CA HIS A 276 4.34 12.45 6.55
C HIS A 276 3.07 12.49 7.39
N PHE A 277 3.09 13.31 8.43
CA PHE A 277 1.91 13.61 9.24
C PHE A 277 1.99 15.07 9.67
N GLY A 278 1.14 15.92 9.08
CA GLY A 278 1.12 17.37 9.36
C GLY A 278 2.24 18.19 8.69
N ASN A 279 3.09 17.60 7.83
CA ASN A 279 4.23 18.27 7.19
C ASN A 279 4.41 17.91 5.70
N GLN A 280 3.31 17.95 4.93
CA GLN A 280 3.28 17.52 3.52
C GLN A 280 4.35 18.19 2.64
N ALA A 281 4.48 19.52 2.71
CA ALA A 281 5.43 20.26 1.86
C ALA A 281 6.90 19.83 2.08
N GLU A 282 7.28 19.52 3.32
CA GLU A 282 8.64 19.03 3.63
C GLU A 282 8.88 17.63 3.05
N ALA A 283 7.85 16.78 3.12
CA ALA A 283 7.89 15.42 2.60
C ALA A 283 7.95 15.38 1.06
N GLU A 284 7.19 16.24 0.38
CA GLU A 284 7.25 16.40 -1.08
C GLU A 284 8.62 16.91 -1.52
N ALA A 285 9.19 17.88 -0.80
CA ALA A 285 10.54 18.37 -1.07
C ALA A 285 11.60 17.29 -0.87
N LEU A 286 11.48 16.46 0.17
CA LEU A 286 12.36 15.31 0.40
C LEU A 286 12.22 14.27 -0.72
N ALA A 287 10.98 13.94 -1.12
CA ALA A 287 10.73 13.01 -2.22
C ALA A 287 11.36 13.50 -3.54
N ALA A 288 11.24 14.80 -3.84
CA ALA A 288 11.84 15.39 -5.02
C ALA A 288 13.37 15.25 -5.02
N ARG A 289 14.03 15.50 -3.88
CA ARG A 289 15.49 15.33 -3.75
C ARG A 289 15.94 13.88 -3.88
N LEU A 290 15.19 12.93 -3.30
CA LEU A 290 15.48 11.50 -3.41
C LEU A 290 15.23 10.93 -4.82
N SER A 291 14.45 11.63 -5.64
CA SER A 291 14.15 11.23 -7.02
C SER A 291 15.12 11.77 -8.07
N ALA A 292 15.97 12.73 -7.69
CA ALA A 292 16.95 13.39 -8.56
C ALA A 292 18.24 12.57 -8.68
#